data_AF-A0A8A0WIG9-F1
#
_entry.id   AF-A0A8A0WIG9-F1
#
_cell.length_a   1.000
_cell.length_b   1.000
_cell.length_c   1.000
_cell.angle_alpha   90.00
_cell.angle_beta   90.00
_cell.angle_gamma   90.00
#
_symmetry.space_group_name_H-M   'P 1'
#
loop_
_entity.id
_entity.type
_entity.pdbx_description
1 polymer ?
#
loop_
_entity_poly.entity_id
_entity_poly.type
_entity_poly.pdbx_seq_one_letter_code
_entity_poly.pdbx_strand_id
1 'polypeptide(L)'
;LTSPTNLLFTFSFIIFTVGFTFRHTHLLSALLCLEGMMLSVFLLMTAWSLNSNISSFILPLTVLTLSACETGIGLALLIASARTHNTANLKNLNLLQC
;
A
#
# COMPACT_ATOMS: atom_id res chain seq x y z
N LEU A 1 -1.25 24.92 -14.65
CA LEU A 1 -2.62 24.36 -14.72
C LEU A 1 -2.54 22.95 -14.14
N THR A 2 -3.12 22.71 -12.97
CA THR A 2 -3.15 21.38 -12.33
C THR A 2 -3.77 20.38 -13.30
N SER A 3 -2.97 19.45 -13.84
CA SER A 3 -3.43 18.49 -14.82
C SER A 3 -4.53 17.60 -14.22
N PRO A 4 -5.58 17.25 -15.00
CA PRO A 4 -6.67 16.39 -14.53
C PRO A 4 -6.17 15.03 -14.00
N THR A 5 -4.98 14.61 -14.43
CA THR A 5 -4.30 13.39 -13.99
C THR A 5 -3.98 13.36 -12.50
N ASN A 6 -3.55 14.47 -11.90
CA ASN A 6 -3.21 14.52 -10.46
C ASN A 6 -4.45 14.35 -9.58
N LEU A 7 -5.59 14.86 -10.05
CA LEU A 7 -6.89 14.72 -9.39
C LEU A 7 -7.36 13.25 -9.44
N LEU A 8 -7.11 12.58 -10.56
CA LEU A 8 -7.41 11.15 -10.73
C LEU A 8 -6.55 10.26 -9.80
N PHE A 9 -5.26 10.57 -9.65
CA PHE A 9 -4.36 9.84 -8.73
C PHE A 9 -4.68 10.09 -7.25
N THR A 10 -5.10 11.31 -6.90
CA THR A 10 -5.53 11.58 -5.52
C THR A 10 -6.85 10.87 -5.20
N PHE A 11 -7.80 10.82 -6.12
CA PHE A 11 -9.01 10.00 -5.93
C PHE A 11 -8.70 8.50 -5.84
N SER A 12 -7.79 7.97 -6.65
CA SER A 12 -7.42 6.56 -6.53
C SER A 12 -6.80 6.25 -5.16
N PHE A 13 -5.95 7.13 -4.63
CA PHE A 13 -5.42 7.02 -3.27
C PHE A 13 -6.54 7.00 -2.21
N ILE A 14 -7.54 7.88 -2.33
CA ILE A 14 -8.69 7.90 -1.41
C ILE A 14 -9.52 6.60 -1.52
N ILE A 15 -9.74 6.07 -2.71
CA ILE A 15 -10.47 4.81 -2.89
C ILE A 15 -9.70 3.63 -2.26
N PHE A 16 -8.38 3.58 -2.44
CA PHE A 16 -7.55 2.53 -1.84
C PHE A 16 -7.45 2.65 -0.30
N THR A 17 -7.36 3.86 0.26
CA THR A 17 -7.37 4.07 1.72
C THR A 17 -8.71 3.65 2.33
N VAL A 18 -9.83 4.03 1.70
CA VAL A 18 -11.17 3.55 2.08
C VAL A 18 -11.22 2.02 1.99
N GLY A 19 -10.78 1.42 0.87
CA GLY A 19 -10.75 -0.03 0.69
C GLY A 19 -9.86 -0.79 1.70
N PHE A 20 -8.83 -0.14 2.23
CA PHE A 20 -7.99 -0.70 3.30
C PHE A 20 -8.74 -0.74 4.63
N THR A 21 -9.46 0.32 4.99
CA THR A 21 -10.23 0.39 6.25
C THR A 21 -11.40 -0.59 6.31
N PHE A 22 -12.04 -0.92 5.17
CA PHE A 22 -13.23 -1.79 5.15
C PHE A 22 -12.93 -3.29 5.01
N ARG A 23 -11.72 -3.70 4.62
CA ARG A 23 -11.38 -5.12 4.38
C ARG A 23 -10.71 -5.77 5.60
N HIS A 24 -11.53 -6.02 6.63
CA HIS A 24 -11.10 -6.56 7.92
C HIS A 24 -10.94 -8.09 8.02
N THR A 25 -11.27 -8.89 6.99
CA THR A 25 -11.30 -10.36 7.12
C THR A 25 -10.17 -11.09 6.39
N HIS A 26 -9.63 -10.52 5.31
CA HIS A 26 -8.59 -11.15 4.50
C HIS A 26 -7.35 -10.26 4.43
N LEU A 27 -6.31 -10.62 5.19
CA LEU A 27 -5.04 -9.87 5.26
C LEU A 27 -4.37 -9.71 3.88
N LEU A 28 -4.52 -10.71 3.01
CA LEU A 28 -4.05 -10.66 1.61
C LEU A 28 -4.72 -9.52 0.83
N SER A 29 -6.01 -9.29 1.09
CA SER A 29 -6.80 -8.23 0.48
C SER A 29 -6.41 -6.83 0.98
N ALA A 30 -5.95 -6.74 2.23
CA ALA A 30 -5.39 -5.51 2.79
C ALA A 30 -4.01 -5.21 2.16
N LEU A 31 -3.16 -6.23 1.98
CA LEU A 31 -1.85 -6.09 1.33
C LEU A 31 -1.97 -5.58 -0.11
N LEU A 32 -2.92 -6.12 -0.88
CA LEU A 32 -3.16 -5.68 -2.26
C LEU A 32 -3.67 -4.23 -2.31
N CYS A 33 -4.41 -3.80 -1.28
CA CYS A 33 -4.85 -2.41 -1.14
C CYS A 33 -3.67 -1.48 -0.83
N LEU A 34 -2.73 -1.94 0.00
CA LEU A 34 -1.51 -1.21 0.36
C LEU A 34 -0.60 -1.03 -0.87
N GLU A 35 -0.44 -2.08 -1.69
CA GLU A 35 0.27 -1.99 -2.96
C GLU A 35 -0.36 -0.95 -3.91
N GLY A 36 -1.71 -0.93 -4.00
CA GLY A 36 -2.44 0.08 -4.77
C GLY A 36 -2.25 1.51 -4.25
N MET A 37 -2.23 1.72 -2.92
CA MET A 37 -1.92 3.02 -2.32
C MET A 37 -0.51 3.47 -2.71
N MET A 38 0.50 2.61 -2.55
CA MET A 38 1.90 2.95 -2.83
C MET A 38 2.13 3.24 -4.32
N LEU A 39 1.44 2.52 -5.21
CA LEU A 39 1.50 2.76 -6.65
C LEU A 39 0.86 4.12 -7.04
N SER A 40 -0.24 4.51 -6.41
CA SER A 40 -0.85 5.84 -6.65
C SER A 40 0.06 7.00 -6.21
N VAL A 41 0.78 6.84 -5.09
CA VAL A 41 1.78 7.82 -4.61
C VAL A 41 2.98 7.87 -5.55
N PHE A 42 3.46 6.73 -6.05
CA PHE A 42 4.53 6.68 -7.06
C PHE A 42 4.14 7.41 -8.35
N LEU A 43 2.93 7.20 -8.87
CA LEU A 43 2.45 7.88 -10.07
C LEU A 43 2.31 9.40 -9.87
N LEU A 44 1.86 9.85 -8.70
CA LEU A 44 1.79 11.28 -8.38
C LEU A 44 3.18 11.92 -8.29
N MET A 45 4.13 11.25 -7.64
CA MET A 45 5.51 11.74 -7.48
C MET A 45 6.27 11.74 -8.81
N THR A 46 6.08 10.73 -9.67
CA THR A 46 6.66 10.71 -11.02
C THR A 46 6.05 11.79 -11.92
N ALA A 47 4.74 12.02 -11.87
CA ALA A 47 4.08 13.11 -12.59
C ALA A 47 4.60 14.49 -12.15
N TRP A 48 4.90 14.66 -10.86
CA TRP A 48 5.55 15.87 -10.38
C TRP A 48 7.01 15.96 -10.85
N SER A 49 7.76 14.86 -10.77
CA SER A 49 9.15 14.77 -11.22
C SER A 49 9.33 15.01 -12.72
N LEU A 50 8.31 14.71 -13.54
CA LEU A 50 8.29 14.99 -14.98
C LEU A 50 8.19 16.49 -15.29
N ASN A 51 7.57 17.26 -14.40
CA ASN A 51 7.50 18.72 -14.51
C ASN A 51 8.73 19.43 -13.90
N SER A 52 9.48 18.73 -13.04
CA SER A 52 10.75 19.21 -12.48
C SER A 52 11.94 18.59 -13.23
N ASN A 53 13.16 18.98 -12.85
CA ASN A 53 14.37 18.45 -13.49
C ASN A 53 14.50 16.93 -13.35
N ILE A 54 15.20 16.30 -14.30
CA ILE A 54 15.48 14.85 -14.39
C ILE A 54 16.13 14.27 -13.11
N SER A 55 16.79 15.10 -12.30
CA SER A 55 17.35 14.67 -11.01
C SER A 55 16.31 14.22 -9.97
N SER A 56 15.03 14.59 -10.14
CA SER A 56 13.98 14.31 -9.14
C SER A 56 13.45 12.88 -9.16
N PHE A 57 13.83 12.04 -10.13
CA PHE A 57 13.34 10.64 -10.25
C PHE A 57 13.88 9.70 -9.16
N ILE A 58 14.95 10.07 -8.46
CA ILE A 58 15.51 9.28 -7.35
C ILE A 58 14.50 9.13 -6.20
N LEU A 59 13.69 10.17 -5.92
CA LEU A 59 12.67 10.11 -4.87
C LEU A 59 11.58 9.06 -5.18
N PRO A 60 10.87 9.10 -6.33
CA PRO A 60 9.90 8.08 -6.69
C PRO A 60 10.47 6.66 -6.68
N LEU A 61 11.69 6.46 -7.18
CA LEU A 61 12.36 5.16 -7.22
C LEU A 61 12.66 4.61 -5.81
N THR A 62 13.15 5.45 -4.90
CA THR A 62 13.43 5.04 -3.50
C THR A 62 12.14 4.72 -2.74
N VAL A 63 11.06 5.45 -2.96
CA VAL A 63 9.75 5.13 -2.37
C VAL A 63 9.23 3.78 -2.87
N LEU A 64 9.41 3.48 -4.17
CA LEU A 64 8.98 2.21 -4.76
C LEU A 64 9.76 1.01 -4.18
N THR A 65 11.06 1.14 -3.97
CA THR A 65 11.88 0.04 -3.40
C THR A 65 11.58 -0.21 -1.93
N LEU A 66 11.35 0.85 -1.15
CA LEU A 66 10.92 0.73 0.25
C LEU A 66 9.54 0.06 0.35
N SER A 67 8.62 0.41 -0.55
CA SER A 67 7.30 -0.23 -0.65
C SER A 67 7.41 -1.73 -0.89
N ALA A 68 8.28 -2.17 -1.81
CA ALA A 68 8.46 -3.58 -2.13
C ALA A 68 9.04 -4.37 -0.94
N CYS A 69 9.87 -3.73 -0.12
CA CYS A 69 10.40 -4.33 1.09
C CYS A 69 9.29 -4.52 2.15
N GLU A 70 8.45 -3.50 2.34
CA GLU A 70 7.34 -3.54 3.29
C GLU A 70 6.31 -4.62 2.92
N THR A 71 5.95 -4.74 1.64
CA THR A 71 5.06 -5.81 1.18
C THR A 71 5.70 -7.18 1.35
N GLY A 72 6.99 -7.35 1.06
CA GLY A 72 7.72 -8.59 1.32
C GLY A 72 7.66 -9.04 2.78
N ILE A 73 7.87 -8.10 3.71
CA ILE A 73 7.73 -8.35 5.16
C ILE A 73 6.26 -8.68 5.51
N GLY A 74 5.29 -7.96 4.94
CA GLY A 74 3.86 -8.20 5.15
C GLY A 74 3.41 -9.59 4.69
N LEU A 75 3.90 -10.05 3.54
CA LEU A 75 3.67 -11.41 3.02
C LEU A 75 4.33 -12.47 3.91
N ALA A 76 5.57 -12.25 4.35
CA ALA A 76 6.25 -13.18 5.26
C ALA A 76 5.48 -13.33 6.59
N LEU A 77 4.96 -12.24 7.12
CA LEU A 77 4.12 -12.24 8.33
C LEU A 77 2.77 -12.93 8.10
N LEU A 78 2.16 -12.74 6.93
CA LEU A 78 0.96 -13.47 6.52
C LEU A 78 1.23 -14.98 6.52
N ILE A 79 2.32 -15.43 5.90
CA ILE A 79 2.69 -16.86 5.85
C ILE A 79 2.97 -17.40 7.27
N ALA A 80 3.68 -16.65 8.11
CA ALA A 80 3.95 -17.04 9.50
C ALA A 80 2.65 -17.18 10.33
N SER A 81 1.72 -16.23 10.17
CA SER A 81 0.41 -16.28 10.84
C SER A 81 -0.46 -17.43 10.32
N ALA A 82 -0.40 -17.76 9.03
CA ALA A 82 -1.11 -18.88 8.43
C ALA A 82 -0.56 -20.24 8.90
N ARG A 83 0.75 -20.36 9.18
CA ARG A 83 1.35 -21.60 9.71
C ARG A 83 1.13 -21.81 11.20
N THR A 84 0.99 -20.74 11.98
CA THR A 84 0.78 -20.82 13.43
C THR A 84 -0.71 -20.85 13.82
N HIS A 85 -1.59 -20.29 12.97
CA HIS A 85 -3.02 -20.23 13.21
C HIS A 85 -3.77 -20.83 12.01
N ASN A 86 -4.19 -22.09 12.15
CA ASN A 86 -4.90 -22.83 11.11
C ASN A 86 -6.29 -22.23 10.85
N THR A 87 -6.36 -21.19 10.00
CA THR A 87 -7.54 -20.46 9.48
C THR A 87 -7.72 -19.05 10.05
N ALA A 88 -6.98 -18.10 9.46
CA ALA A 88 -7.49 -16.85 8.87
C ALA A 88 -8.71 -16.17 9.55
N ASN A 89 -8.69 -16.03 10.87
CA ASN A 89 -9.65 -15.22 11.59
C ASN A 89 -8.89 -14.29 12.52
N LEU A 90 -8.83 -13.01 12.14
CA LEU A 90 -8.27 -11.91 12.93
C LEU A 90 -8.93 -11.77 14.32
N LYS A 91 -10.01 -12.51 14.59
CA LYS A 91 -10.58 -12.71 15.93
C LYS A 91 -9.60 -13.32 16.95
N ASN A 92 -8.58 -14.07 16.53
CA ASN A 92 -7.65 -14.68 17.49
C ASN A 92 -6.56 -13.71 18.01
N LEU A 93 -6.44 -12.51 17.44
CA LEU A 93 -5.63 -11.43 18.03
C LEU A 93 -6.29 -10.83 19.29
N ASN A 94 -7.54 -11.20 19.59
CA ASN A 94 -8.22 -10.87 20.85
C ASN A 94 -7.59 -11.60 22.06
N LEU A 95 -6.72 -12.61 21.86
CA LEU A 95 -5.90 -13.15 22.95
C LEU A 95 -4.85 -12.16 23.52
N LEU A 96 -4.63 -11.02 22.85
CA LEU A 96 -3.80 -9.91 23.34
C LEU A 96 -4.61 -8.80 24.02
N GLN A 97 -5.95 -8.90 24.04
CA GLN A 97 -6.75 -8.13 24.98
C GLN A 97 -6.72 -8.90 26.32
N CYS A 98 -5.81 -8.48 27.20
CA CYS A 98 -6.06 -8.62 28.63
C CYS A 98 -7.12 -7.58 29.05
#